data_AF-A0A9D7QE29-F1
#
_entry.id   AF-A0A9D7QE29-F1
#
_cell.length_a   1.000
_cell.length_b   1.000
_cell.length_c   1.000
_cell.angle_alpha   90.00
_cell.angle_beta   90.00
_cell.angle_gamma   90.00
#
_symmetry.space_group_name_H-M   'P 1'
#
loop_
_entity.id
_entity.type
_entity.pdbx_description
1 polymer ?
#
loop_
_entity_poly.entity_id
_entity_poly.type
_entity_poly.pdbx_seq_one_letter_code
_entity_poly.pdbx_strand_id
1 'polypeptide(L)'
;MGRLLRSCFLASWLMVWPVVLPALAQEGAPAGDLVIDAETTLADAVPPEWSGALRDALGNHTVHLRVIIDATGAVTGVRVLDPADPRLVEPWTKAVQAWRFRPALQAGNPVATCVDLHTPAVWPKPPKARRGTLPPAPPVSIDSIPPTKPQPKVTPPGHYPDILVKRLLRGEAVFKCLVGTDGRARSCRIVGANHPDFVQPALAALAEWVFEPARQGDLAIAAEAEGLMTFDQLPASRAEMLAANDLTAPDGQPPALQPEPVTLLDPVWPYDEAMKGDAGWAVAEFTVSNRGAVTEIEIKEASAAPYGSAVAAAVQHGQFVPAVQAGRHEPVRLRWRATFAVVAPGAEDVTDPRQRVLQAMRQGAIGGAKGLDEKLTPLFRVQPLYPPALLARDRPSGTAEVECIIDRTGRVRLPRIVAASDEAFGWAAATALSAWVFQAPMRAGEPVDVRVRIPFRFVPPPL
;
A
#
# COMPACT_ATOMS: atom_id res chain seq x y z
N MET A 1 40.55 -3.29 19.14
CA MET A 1 40.19 -4.64 18.61
C MET A 1 38.82 -4.98 19.19
N GLY A 2 37.69 -4.63 18.58
CA GLY A 2 37.30 -4.93 17.21
C GLY A 2 36.53 -6.26 17.17
N ARG A 3 35.30 -6.31 17.70
CA ARG A 3 34.35 -7.40 17.44
C ARG A 3 33.05 -6.81 16.90
N LEU A 4 32.95 -6.84 15.57
CA LEU A 4 31.72 -6.63 14.83
C LEU A 4 30.77 -7.79 15.13
N LEU A 5 29.71 -7.53 15.89
CA LEU A 5 28.51 -8.37 15.91
C LEU A 5 27.67 -7.98 14.68
N ARG A 6 27.83 -8.75 13.59
CA ARG A 6 26.88 -8.75 12.48
C ARG A 6 25.64 -9.50 12.96
N SER A 7 24.62 -8.77 13.41
CA SER A 7 23.28 -9.33 13.60
C SER A 7 22.66 -9.56 12.22
N CYS A 8 22.68 -10.81 11.76
CA CYS A 8 21.84 -11.26 10.66
C CYS A 8 20.40 -11.33 11.16
N PHE A 9 19.60 -10.27 10.94
CA PHE A 9 18.16 -10.36 11.04
C PHE A 9 17.64 -11.04 9.78
N LEU A 10 17.42 -12.36 9.87
CA LEU A 10 16.46 -13.04 9.02
C LEU A 10 15.08 -12.52 9.44
N ALA A 11 14.44 -11.74 8.58
CA ALA A 11 13.03 -11.39 8.72
C ALA A 11 12.22 -12.69 8.66
N SER A 12 11.92 -13.25 9.83
CA SER A 12 11.12 -14.46 9.95
C SER A 12 9.66 -14.07 9.73
N TRP A 13 9.11 -14.45 8.57
CA TRP A 13 7.68 -14.43 8.34
C TRP A 13 7.01 -15.43 9.29
N LEU A 14 6.43 -14.93 10.38
CA LEU A 14 5.34 -15.66 11.02
C LEU A 14 4.08 -15.39 10.19
N MET A 15 3.38 -16.46 9.80
CA MET A 15 1.95 -16.36 9.47
C MET A 15 1.22 -15.90 10.73
N VAL A 16 1.24 -14.59 10.98
CA VAL A 16 0.30 -13.94 11.88
C VAL A 16 -1.00 -13.88 11.08
N TRP A 17 -2.08 -14.42 11.64
CA TRP A 17 -3.43 -14.22 11.11
C TRP A 17 -3.58 -12.72 10.82
N PRO A 18 -3.96 -12.29 9.60
CA PRO A 18 -4.02 -10.88 9.31
C PRO A 18 -5.07 -10.29 10.24
N VAL A 19 -4.64 -9.39 11.12
CA VAL A 19 -5.55 -8.32 11.56
C VAL A 19 -5.91 -7.64 10.26
N VAL A 20 -7.12 -7.88 9.78
CA VAL A 20 -7.67 -7.15 8.64
C VAL A 20 -7.77 -5.72 9.14
N LEU A 21 -6.74 -4.92 8.86
CA LEU A 21 -6.83 -3.47 8.95
C LEU A 21 -8.08 -3.10 8.15
N PRO A 22 -9.09 -2.46 8.77
CA PRO A 22 -10.17 -1.91 7.97
C PRO A 22 -9.53 -1.01 6.92
N ALA A 23 -9.90 -1.19 5.65
CA ALA A 23 -9.37 -0.40 4.55
C ALA A 23 -9.74 1.08 4.78
N LEU A 24 -8.87 1.83 5.47
CA LEU A 24 -9.04 3.26 5.73
C LEU A 24 -8.71 4.10 4.48
N ALA A 25 -8.03 3.51 3.49
CA ALA A 25 -7.73 4.15 2.23
C ALA A 25 -8.54 3.54 1.07
N GLN A 26 -9.03 4.41 0.19
CA GLN A 26 -9.45 3.99 -1.15
C GLN A 26 -8.27 4.05 -2.10
N GLU A 27 -8.11 2.97 -2.86
CA GLU A 27 -7.29 2.88 -4.05
C GLU A 27 -7.61 4.06 -4.99
N GLY A 28 -6.58 4.79 -5.42
CA GLY A 28 -6.65 5.41 -6.74
C GLY A 28 -6.77 4.27 -7.77
N ALA A 29 -7.68 4.43 -8.73
CA ALA A 29 -8.13 3.42 -9.70
C ALA A 29 -7.10 2.29 -9.95
N PRO A 30 -7.52 1.01 -9.86
CA PRO A 30 -6.62 -0.10 -10.11
C PRO A 30 -5.98 0.08 -11.48
N ALA A 31 -4.65 -0.06 -11.56
CA ALA A 31 -4.07 -0.48 -12.82
C ALA A 31 -4.74 -1.83 -13.08
N GLY A 32 -5.51 -1.91 -14.17
CA GLY A 32 -6.31 -3.10 -14.47
C GLY A 32 -5.44 -4.34 -14.33
N ASP A 33 -6.03 -5.40 -13.74
CA ASP A 33 -5.39 -6.70 -13.68
C ASP A 33 -4.71 -6.98 -15.02
N LEU A 34 -3.44 -7.39 -14.98
CA LEU A 34 -2.63 -7.70 -16.15
C LEU A 34 -3.13 -9.01 -16.77
N VAL A 35 -4.40 -9.05 -17.17
CA VAL A 35 -5.06 -10.21 -17.77
C VAL A 35 -4.69 -10.24 -19.24
N ILE A 36 -4.23 -11.41 -19.68
CA ILE A 36 -4.00 -11.69 -21.09
C ILE A 36 -5.37 -11.85 -21.75
N ASP A 37 -5.71 -10.94 -22.66
CA ASP A 37 -6.99 -10.93 -23.37
C ASP A 37 -6.97 -11.89 -24.58
N ALA A 38 -5.78 -12.17 -25.12
CA ALA A 38 -5.59 -13.13 -26.20
C ALA A 38 -4.27 -13.89 -26.03
N GLU A 39 -4.33 -15.21 -26.05
CA GLU A 39 -3.17 -16.09 -25.94
C GLU A 39 -2.35 -16.13 -27.23
N THR A 40 -1.07 -16.47 -27.11
CA THR A 40 -0.18 -16.63 -28.27
C THR A 40 -0.58 -17.82 -29.11
N THR A 41 -0.51 -17.68 -30.44
CA THR A 41 -0.82 -18.76 -31.39
C THR A 41 0.26 -18.92 -32.43
N LEU A 42 0.54 -20.14 -32.85
CA LEU A 42 1.56 -20.43 -33.86
C LEU A 42 1.05 -20.00 -35.24
N ALA A 43 1.79 -19.13 -35.93
CA ALA A 43 1.44 -18.62 -37.25
C ALA A 43 2.14 -19.42 -38.37
N ASP A 44 3.43 -19.69 -38.20
CA ASP A 44 4.24 -20.45 -39.15
C ASP A 44 5.31 -21.26 -38.43
N ALA A 45 5.54 -22.49 -38.89
CA ALA A 45 6.48 -23.42 -38.29
C ALA A 45 7.06 -24.38 -39.31
N VAL A 46 8.38 -24.55 -39.23
CA VAL A 46 9.15 -25.44 -40.10
C VAL A 46 9.69 -26.60 -39.27
N PRO A 47 9.57 -27.86 -39.74
CA PRO A 47 10.12 -28.99 -39.00
C PRO A 47 11.65 -28.89 -38.89
N PRO A 48 12.24 -29.32 -37.76
CA PRO A 48 13.68 -29.42 -37.62
C PRO A 48 14.32 -30.43 -38.59
N GLU A 49 15.55 -30.16 -39.00
CA GLU A 49 16.32 -31.01 -39.89
C GLU A 49 17.33 -31.87 -39.12
N TRP A 50 17.36 -33.17 -39.42
CA TRP A 50 18.35 -34.11 -38.89
C TRP A 50 18.60 -35.29 -39.83
N SER A 51 19.71 -36.01 -39.59
CA SER A 51 20.11 -37.19 -40.36
C SER A 51 19.11 -38.36 -40.19
N GLY A 52 19.01 -39.22 -41.21
CA GLY A 52 18.05 -40.32 -41.24
C GLY A 52 18.17 -41.29 -40.05
N ALA A 53 19.40 -41.59 -39.60
CA ALA A 53 19.64 -42.48 -38.47
C ALA A 53 19.10 -41.95 -37.13
N LEU A 54 19.07 -40.62 -36.93
CA LEU A 54 18.47 -40.01 -35.75
C LEU A 54 16.94 -40.02 -35.84
N ARG A 55 16.38 -39.83 -37.05
CA ARG A 55 14.94 -39.87 -37.29
C ARG A 55 14.31 -41.21 -36.92
N ASP A 56 14.97 -42.31 -37.29
CA ASP A 56 14.46 -43.66 -37.04
C ASP A 56 14.51 -44.01 -35.54
N ALA A 57 15.50 -43.48 -34.82
CA ALA A 57 15.64 -43.66 -33.37
C ALA A 57 14.63 -42.86 -32.53
N LEU A 58 14.12 -41.74 -33.06
CA LEU A 58 13.21 -40.84 -32.33
C LEU A 58 11.76 -41.32 -32.29
N GLY A 59 11.32 -42.12 -33.26
CA GLY A 59 9.97 -42.73 -33.28
C GLY A 59 8.84 -41.74 -32.93
N ASN A 60 8.01 -42.11 -31.95
CA ASN A 60 6.87 -41.33 -31.43
C ASN A 60 7.23 -40.44 -30.23
N HIS A 61 8.51 -40.12 -30.02
CA HIS A 61 8.93 -39.30 -28.90
C HIS A 61 8.29 -37.90 -28.97
N THR A 62 7.88 -37.34 -27.83
CA THR A 62 7.37 -35.96 -27.75
C THR A 62 8.46 -35.07 -27.19
N VAL A 63 8.70 -33.95 -27.86
CA VAL A 63 9.69 -32.96 -27.45
C VAL A 63 8.96 -31.82 -26.74
N HIS A 64 9.46 -31.49 -25.55
CA HIS A 64 8.99 -30.40 -24.73
C HIS A 64 9.95 -29.22 -24.88
N LEU A 65 9.42 -28.04 -25.19
CA LEU A 65 10.24 -26.85 -25.47
C LEU A 65 9.69 -25.67 -24.68
N ARG A 66 10.53 -24.95 -23.97
CA ARG A 66 10.18 -23.64 -23.43
C ARG A 66 10.63 -22.56 -24.39
N VAL A 67 9.71 -21.69 -24.78
CA VAL A 67 9.95 -20.68 -25.80
C VAL A 67 9.50 -19.31 -25.31
N ILE A 68 10.37 -18.31 -25.49
CA ILE A 68 10.07 -16.90 -25.25
C ILE A 68 9.75 -16.24 -26.58
N ILE A 69 8.57 -15.64 -26.67
CA ILE A 69 8.04 -14.97 -27.84
C ILE A 69 7.94 -13.49 -27.49
N ASP A 70 8.50 -12.60 -28.31
CA ASP A 70 8.43 -11.16 -28.08
C ASP A 70 7.10 -10.54 -28.55
N ALA A 71 6.94 -9.23 -28.34
CA ALA A 71 5.75 -8.48 -28.74
C ALA A 71 5.54 -8.41 -30.27
N THR A 72 6.50 -8.82 -31.10
CA THR A 72 6.35 -8.91 -32.55
C THR A 72 5.92 -10.31 -33.00
N GLY A 73 5.94 -11.29 -32.09
CA GLY A 73 5.71 -12.69 -32.42
C GLY A 73 6.97 -13.45 -32.86
N ALA A 74 8.16 -12.85 -32.69
CA ALA A 74 9.43 -13.49 -32.96
C ALA A 74 9.92 -14.26 -31.72
N VAL A 75 10.58 -15.39 -31.96
CA VAL A 75 11.18 -16.21 -30.91
C VAL A 75 12.51 -15.60 -30.49
N THR A 76 12.64 -15.26 -29.21
CA THR A 76 13.85 -14.65 -28.63
C THR A 76 14.61 -15.59 -27.70
N GLY A 77 13.95 -16.64 -27.20
CA GLY A 77 14.59 -17.67 -26.38
C GLY A 77 13.97 -19.04 -26.62
N VAL A 78 14.81 -20.08 -26.63
CA VAL A 78 14.38 -21.48 -26.78
C VAL A 78 15.18 -22.33 -25.80
N ARG A 79 14.50 -23.19 -25.06
CA ARG A 79 15.11 -24.23 -24.21
C ARG A 79 14.39 -25.54 -24.44
N VAL A 80 15.12 -26.59 -24.81
CA VAL A 80 14.57 -27.94 -24.84
C VAL A 80 14.48 -28.47 -23.41
N LEU A 81 13.27 -28.78 -22.97
CA LEU A 81 12.99 -29.34 -21.65
C LEU A 81 13.19 -30.87 -21.72
N ASP A 82 13.87 -31.43 -20.71
CA ASP A 82 14.09 -32.87 -20.54
C ASP A 82 14.47 -33.61 -21.84
N PRO A 83 15.59 -33.24 -22.50
CA PRO A 83 15.96 -33.87 -23.75
C PRO A 83 16.29 -35.35 -23.53
N ALA A 84 15.45 -36.25 -24.07
CA ALA A 84 15.72 -37.69 -24.05
C ALA A 84 17.04 -38.05 -24.78
N ASP A 85 17.47 -37.20 -25.70
CA ASP A 85 18.77 -37.28 -26.37
C ASP A 85 19.35 -35.87 -26.54
N PRO A 86 20.55 -35.56 -26.02
CA PRO A 86 21.22 -34.26 -26.18
C PRO A 86 21.35 -33.80 -27.65
N ARG A 87 21.39 -34.73 -28.61
CA ARG A 87 21.47 -34.42 -30.05
C ARG A 87 20.22 -33.72 -30.59
N LEU A 88 19.11 -33.74 -29.84
CA LEU A 88 17.89 -33.01 -30.18
C LEU A 88 18.00 -31.50 -29.94
N VAL A 89 18.87 -31.06 -29.03
CA VAL A 89 18.85 -29.68 -28.54
C VAL A 89 19.14 -28.67 -29.64
N GLU A 90 20.23 -28.85 -30.40
CA GLU A 90 20.65 -27.88 -31.43
C GLU A 90 19.67 -27.80 -32.62
N PRO A 91 19.22 -28.92 -33.24
CA PRO A 91 18.25 -28.87 -34.35
C PRO A 91 16.94 -28.21 -33.97
N TRP A 92 16.39 -28.54 -32.79
CA TRP A 92 15.15 -27.92 -32.31
C TRP A 92 15.32 -26.44 -32.01
N THR A 93 16.45 -26.05 -31.41
CA THR A 93 16.75 -24.64 -31.16
C THR A 93 16.76 -23.84 -32.45
N LYS A 94 17.45 -24.33 -33.50
CA LYS A 94 17.50 -23.67 -34.81
C LYS A 94 16.14 -23.60 -35.50
N ALA A 95 15.37 -24.69 -35.48
CA ALA A 95 14.06 -24.73 -36.12
C ALA A 95 13.07 -23.76 -35.46
N VAL A 96 12.96 -23.79 -34.14
CA VAL A 96 12.01 -22.97 -33.37
C VAL A 96 12.37 -21.49 -33.46
N GLN A 97 13.66 -21.14 -33.55
CA GLN A 97 14.09 -19.75 -33.82
C GLN A 97 13.56 -19.20 -35.16
N ALA A 98 13.32 -20.07 -36.16
CA ALA A 98 12.76 -19.67 -37.45
C ALA A 98 11.22 -19.55 -37.42
N TRP A 99 10.56 -20.04 -36.37
CA TRP A 99 9.09 -20.02 -36.28
C TRP A 99 8.56 -18.59 -36.06
N ARG A 100 7.28 -18.40 -36.37
CA ARG A 100 6.58 -17.14 -36.16
C ARG A 100 5.29 -17.39 -35.40
N PHE A 101 5.06 -16.57 -34.39
CA PHE A 101 3.88 -16.62 -33.54
C PHE A 101 3.08 -15.33 -33.70
N ARG A 102 1.79 -15.38 -33.36
CA ARG A 102 1.03 -14.19 -33.04
C ARG A 102 1.23 -13.92 -31.55
N PRO A 103 1.74 -12.75 -31.16
CA PRO A 103 2.05 -12.45 -29.76
C PRO A 103 0.77 -12.49 -28.90
N ALA A 104 0.96 -12.73 -27.60
CA ALA A 104 -0.13 -12.55 -26.65
C ALA A 104 -0.51 -11.07 -26.56
N LEU A 105 -1.79 -10.79 -26.32
CA LEU A 105 -2.29 -9.42 -26.14
C LEU A 105 -2.71 -9.20 -24.70
N GLN A 106 -2.32 -8.05 -24.15
CA GLN A 106 -2.71 -7.61 -22.82
C GLN A 106 -3.25 -6.18 -22.92
N ALA A 107 -4.52 -5.97 -22.54
CA ALA A 107 -5.26 -4.75 -22.81
C ALA A 107 -5.17 -4.32 -24.30
N GLY A 108 -5.22 -5.30 -25.20
CA GLY A 108 -5.08 -5.11 -26.66
C GLY A 108 -3.65 -4.79 -27.15
N ASN A 109 -2.65 -4.66 -26.28
CA ASN A 109 -1.26 -4.41 -26.66
C ASN A 109 -0.47 -5.73 -26.75
N PRO A 110 0.37 -5.93 -27.78
CA PRO A 110 1.25 -7.09 -27.87
C PRO A 110 2.27 -7.13 -26.72
N VAL A 111 2.34 -8.26 -26.02
CA VAL A 111 3.26 -8.50 -24.90
C VAL A 111 4.14 -9.72 -25.15
N ALA A 112 5.37 -9.66 -24.64
CA ALA A 112 6.25 -10.81 -24.64
C ALA A 112 5.71 -11.89 -23.69
N THR A 113 5.81 -13.16 -24.09
CA THR A 113 5.26 -14.28 -23.34
C THR A 113 6.17 -15.50 -23.39
N CYS A 114 6.03 -16.40 -22.43
CA CYS A 114 6.83 -17.61 -22.33
C CYS A 114 5.90 -18.81 -22.19
N VAL A 115 6.01 -19.76 -23.11
CA VAL A 115 5.11 -20.90 -23.23
C VAL A 115 5.90 -22.19 -23.31
N ASP A 116 5.27 -23.27 -22.85
CA ASP A 116 5.78 -24.61 -23.07
C ASP A 116 5.08 -25.19 -24.32
N LEU A 117 5.86 -25.70 -25.26
CA LEU A 117 5.40 -26.30 -26.51
C LEU A 117 5.58 -27.80 -26.45
N HIS A 118 4.57 -28.52 -26.94
CA HIS A 118 4.57 -29.97 -27.02
C HIS A 118 4.41 -30.38 -28.48
N THR A 119 5.39 -31.07 -29.04
CA THR A 119 5.40 -31.47 -30.45
C THR A 119 6.04 -32.84 -30.63
N PRO A 120 5.55 -33.70 -31.55
CA PRO A 120 6.22 -34.95 -31.83
C PRO A 120 7.60 -34.66 -32.43
N ALA A 121 8.60 -35.47 -32.04
CA ALA A 121 9.93 -35.41 -32.59
C ALA A 121 9.87 -35.55 -34.12
N VAL A 122 9.17 -36.55 -34.64
CA VAL A 122 9.00 -36.73 -36.08
C VAL A 122 7.66 -36.15 -36.53
N TRP A 123 7.71 -35.08 -37.34
CA TRP A 123 6.50 -34.51 -37.92
C TRP A 123 5.91 -35.42 -39.00
N PRO A 124 4.58 -35.67 -39.00
CA PRO A 124 3.92 -36.45 -40.02
C PRO A 124 3.99 -35.74 -41.37
N LYS A 125 4.12 -36.51 -42.46
CA LYS A 125 4.07 -35.93 -43.80
C LYS A 125 2.68 -35.30 -44.01
N PRO A 126 2.59 -34.05 -44.51
CA PRO A 126 1.30 -33.43 -44.76
C PRO A 126 0.53 -34.27 -45.81
N PRO A 127 -0.77 -34.53 -45.60
CA PRO A 127 -1.60 -35.18 -46.61
C PRO A 127 -1.58 -34.40 -47.93
N LYS A 128 -1.71 -35.10 -49.07
CA LYS A 128 -1.76 -34.45 -50.40
C LYS A 128 -2.86 -33.38 -50.40
N ALA A 129 -2.45 -32.12 -50.61
CA ALA A 129 -3.36 -30.98 -50.59
C ALA A 129 -4.50 -31.18 -51.60
N ARG A 130 -5.74 -31.14 -51.12
CA ARG A 130 -6.92 -31.04 -51.98
C ARG A 130 -7.13 -29.55 -52.30
N ARG A 131 -7.49 -29.24 -53.55
CA ARG A 131 -7.81 -27.85 -53.94
C ARG A 131 -8.95 -27.32 -53.06
N GLY A 132 -8.74 -26.17 -52.42
CA GLY A 132 -9.74 -25.48 -51.60
C GLY A 132 -9.73 -25.80 -50.10
N THR A 133 -8.85 -26.70 -49.62
CA THR A 133 -8.70 -26.95 -48.17
C THR A 133 -7.52 -26.17 -47.60
N LEU A 134 -7.72 -25.56 -46.43
CA LEU A 134 -6.64 -24.96 -45.65
C LEU A 134 -5.53 -26.00 -45.38
N PRO A 135 -4.24 -25.61 -45.43
CA PRO A 135 -3.15 -26.50 -45.06
C PRO A 135 -3.33 -27.00 -43.61
N PRO A 136 -2.92 -28.25 -43.32
CA PRO A 136 -3.03 -28.80 -41.97
C PRO A 136 -2.20 -27.97 -40.99
N ALA A 137 -2.74 -27.71 -39.80
CA ALA A 137 -2.02 -27.02 -38.74
C ALA A 137 -0.79 -27.84 -38.32
N PRO A 138 0.33 -27.18 -37.97
CA PRO A 138 1.50 -27.87 -37.42
C PRO A 138 1.13 -28.64 -36.14
N PRO A 139 1.72 -29.83 -35.90
CA PRO A 139 1.43 -30.65 -34.72
C PRO A 139 2.15 -30.10 -33.48
N VAL A 140 1.76 -28.89 -33.06
CA VAL A 140 2.34 -28.20 -31.91
C VAL A 140 1.21 -27.76 -30.99
N SER A 141 1.21 -28.27 -29.76
CA SER A 141 0.37 -27.75 -28.69
C SER A 141 1.14 -26.69 -27.91
N ILE A 142 0.45 -25.60 -27.53
CA ILE A 142 1.01 -24.49 -26.77
C ILE A 142 0.32 -24.48 -25.40
N ASP A 143 1.12 -24.59 -24.35
CA ASP A 143 0.65 -24.53 -22.97
C ASP A 143 1.13 -23.22 -22.31
N SER A 144 0.18 -22.41 -21.87
CA SER A 144 0.42 -21.16 -21.14
C SER A 144 0.99 -21.46 -19.75
N ILE A 145 2.08 -20.79 -19.37
CA ILE A 145 2.69 -20.94 -18.05
C ILE A 145 2.12 -19.84 -17.13
N PRO A 146 1.58 -20.18 -15.93
CA PRO A 146 1.13 -19.15 -15.00
C PRO A 146 2.32 -18.35 -14.46
N PRO A 147 2.22 -17.01 -14.37
CA PRO A 147 3.30 -16.19 -13.83
C PRO A 147 3.47 -16.39 -12.32
N THR A 148 4.70 -16.37 -11.85
CA THR A 148 5.01 -16.28 -10.43
C THR A 148 4.80 -14.86 -9.91
N LYS A 149 4.59 -14.69 -8.61
CA LYS A 149 4.59 -13.37 -7.97
C LYS A 149 6.02 -12.89 -7.70
N PRO A 150 6.28 -11.57 -7.70
CA PRO A 150 7.55 -11.04 -7.23
C PRO A 150 7.81 -11.49 -5.79
N GLN A 151 9.07 -11.80 -5.48
CA GLN A 151 9.46 -12.20 -4.12
C GLN A 151 10.47 -11.20 -3.54
N PRO A 152 10.31 -10.80 -2.27
CA PRO A 152 11.30 -9.95 -1.61
C PRO A 152 12.69 -10.59 -1.64
N LYS A 153 13.72 -9.84 -2.04
CA LYS A 153 15.12 -10.30 -2.06
C LYS A 153 15.95 -9.54 -1.03
N VAL A 154 15.91 -8.21 -1.08
CA VAL A 154 16.60 -7.32 -0.16
C VAL A 154 15.62 -6.25 0.29
N THR A 155 15.25 -6.27 1.57
CA THR A 155 14.23 -5.39 2.15
C THR A 155 14.76 -4.73 3.41
N PRO A 156 15.62 -3.70 3.30
CA PRO A 156 16.04 -2.94 4.47
C PRO A 156 14.83 -2.38 5.23
N PRO A 157 14.83 -2.40 6.57
CA PRO A 157 13.74 -1.86 7.36
C PRO A 157 13.67 -0.34 7.19
N GLY A 158 12.45 0.21 7.19
CA GLY A 158 12.26 1.64 7.21
C GLY A 158 12.66 2.27 8.54
N HIS A 159 13.03 3.54 8.50
CA HIS A 159 13.37 4.30 9.70
C HIS A 159 12.11 4.54 10.55
N TYR A 160 12.15 4.15 11.82
CA TYR A 160 11.03 4.40 12.73
C TYR A 160 10.95 5.89 13.09
N PRO A 161 9.81 6.57 12.94
CA PRO A 161 9.69 8.01 13.19
C PRO A 161 10.02 8.43 14.63
N ASP A 162 10.94 9.38 14.80
CA ASP A 162 11.35 9.90 16.11
C ASP A 162 10.18 10.40 16.97
N ILE A 163 9.17 11.02 16.33
CA ILE A 163 7.97 11.53 17.01
C ILE A 163 7.12 10.43 17.67
N LEU A 164 7.25 9.18 17.20
CA LEU A 164 6.51 8.04 17.73
C LEU A 164 7.30 7.24 18.78
N VAL A 165 8.61 7.49 18.93
CA VAL A 165 9.48 6.72 19.83
C VAL A 165 8.96 6.76 21.26
N LYS A 166 8.54 7.94 21.74
CA LYS A 166 7.97 8.10 23.09
C LYS A 166 6.57 7.50 23.24
N ARG A 167 5.85 7.29 22.14
CA ARG A 167 4.48 6.76 22.11
C ARG A 167 4.44 5.23 22.03
N LEU A 168 5.57 4.59 21.71
CA LEU A 168 5.71 3.12 21.63
C LEU A 168 4.70 2.44 20.68
N LEU A 169 4.14 3.18 19.71
CA LEU A 169 3.14 2.64 18.79
C LEU A 169 3.81 1.73 17.76
N ARG A 170 3.23 0.57 17.48
CA ARG A 170 3.70 -0.28 16.38
C ARG A 170 3.35 0.37 15.05
N GLY A 171 4.26 0.31 14.09
CA GLY A 171 3.97 0.80 12.74
C GLY A 171 3.63 -0.31 11.79
N GLU A 172 2.55 -0.13 11.06
CA GLU A 172 2.12 -1.02 9.99
C GLU A 172 1.78 -0.18 8.77
N ALA A 173 2.34 -0.53 7.62
CA ALA A 173 2.03 0.08 6.33
C ALA A 173 1.82 -1.01 5.27
N VAL A 174 0.65 -1.04 4.65
CA VAL A 174 0.35 -1.90 3.51
C VAL A 174 0.76 -1.14 2.25
N PHE A 175 1.66 -1.73 1.46
CA PHE A 175 2.15 -1.15 0.22
C PHE A 175 1.64 -1.91 -0.99
N LYS A 176 1.53 -1.19 -2.10
CA LYS A 176 1.45 -1.74 -3.46
C LYS A 176 2.53 -1.11 -4.32
N CYS A 177 3.25 -1.90 -5.10
CA CYS A 177 4.23 -1.39 -6.06
C CYS A 177 4.29 -2.26 -7.31
N LEU A 178 4.73 -1.68 -8.42
CA LEU A 178 5.06 -2.41 -9.64
C LEU A 178 6.52 -2.85 -9.56
N VAL A 179 6.77 -4.16 -9.52
CA VAL A 179 8.13 -4.70 -9.60
C VAL A 179 8.48 -4.87 -11.07
N GLY A 180 9.54 -4.18 -11.52
CA GLY A 180 10.05 -4.30 -12.89
C GLY A 180 10.76 -5.62 -13.14
N THR A 181 11.12 -5.89 -14.41
CA THR A 181 11.91 -7.08 -14.80
C THR A 181 13.33 -7.05 -14.24
N ASP A 182 13.80 -5.88 -13.77
CA ASP A 182 15.04 -5.64 -13.04
C ASP A 182 14.93 -5.92 -11.54
N GLY A 183 13.73 -6.29 -11.04
CA GLY A 183 13.46 -6.50 -9.63
C GLY A 183 13.33 -5.21 -8.81
N ARG A 184 13.30 -4.03 -9.45
CA ARG A 184 13.14 -2.75 -8.76
C ARG A 184 11.67 -2.41 -8.58
N ALA A 185 11.32 -1.94 -7.38
CA ALA A 185 9.99 -1.39 -7.13
C ALA A 185 9.84 -0.01 -7.78
N ARG A 186 8.71 0.19 -8.44
CA ARG A 186 8.30 1.42 -9.12
C ARG A 186 6.85 1.70 -8.79
N SER A 187 6.41 2.95 -8.96
CA SER A 187 5.01 3.35 -8.70
C SER A 187 4.52 2.94 -7.30
N CYS A 188 5.41 3.02 -6.29
CA CYS A 188 5.12 2.61 -4.92
C CYS A 188 4.02 3.47 -4.31
N ARG A 189 3.05 2.84 -3.66
CA ARG A 189 1.92 3.48 -2.97
C ARG A 189 1.70 2.84 -1.62
N ILE A 190 1.30 3.63 -0.65
CA ILE A 190 0.83 3.15 0.65
C ILE A 190 -0.70 3.14 0.60
N VAL A 191 -1.28 1.94 0.63
CA VAL A 191 -2.73 1.71 0.56
C VAL A 191 -3.34 1.49 1.94
N GLY A 192 -2.52 1.34 2.97
CA GLY A 192 -2.96 1.27 4.36
C GLY A 192 -1.83 1.69 5.28
N ALA A 193 -2.14 2.43 6.33
CA ALA A 193 -1.21 2.73 7.40
C ALA A 193 -1.98 2.93 8.69
N ASN A 194 -1.43 2.42 9.80
CA ASN A 194 -2.03 2.58 11.11
C ASN A 194 -1.67 3.92 11.79
N HIS A 195 -0.66 4.62 11.27
CA HIS A 195 -0.33 6.00 11.61
C HIS A 195 0.25 6.75 10.40
N PRO A 196 -0.14 8.00 10.11
CA PRO A 196 0.33 8.75 8.94
C PRO A 196 1.84 9.02 8.92
N ASP A 197 2.50 9.00 10.09
CA ASP A 197 3.96 9.16 10.20
C ASP A 197 4.76 7.99 9.61
N PHE A 198 4.15 6.81 9.39
CA PHE A 198 4.82 5.68 8.74
C PHE A 198 4.80 5.73 7.21
N VAL A 199 4.00 6.62 6.60
CA VAL A 199 3.85 6.68 5.14
C VAL A 199 5.16 7.07 4.45
N GLN A 200 5.80 8.16 4.87
CA GLN A 200 7.06 8.62 4.28
C GLN A 200 8.23 7.63 4.51
N PRO A 201 8.46 7.13 5.74
CA PRO A 201 9.43 6.07 5.97
C PRO A 201 9.18 4.80 5.14
N ALA A 202 7.92 4.40 4.94
CA ALA A 202 7.60 3.23 4.12
C ALA A 202 7.94 3.46 2.65
N LEU A 203 7.63 4.63 2.10
CA LEU A 203 8.00 4.98 0.73
C LEU A 203 9.53 5.07 0.56
N ALA A 204 10.24 5.63 1.53
CA ALA A 204 11.71 5.68 1.54
C ALA A 204 12.32 4.27 1.55
N ALA A 205 11.82 3.38 2.42
CA ALA A 205 12.26 1.98 2.44
C ALA A 205 12.00 1.29 1.10
N LEU A 206 10.80 1.40 0.53
CA LEU A 206 10.44 0.78 -0.75
C LEU A 206 11.35 1.21 -1.90
N ALA A 207 11.87 2.45 -1.88
CA ALA A 207 12.81 2.93 -2.89
C ALA A 207 14.16 2.17 -2.87
N GLU A 208 14.55 1.62 -1.72
CA GLU A 208 15.78 0.84 -1.55
C GLU A 208 15.57 -0.67 -1.74
N TRP A 209 14.32 -1.14 -1.74
CA TRP A 209 13.99 -2.56 -1.84
C TRP A 209 14.35 -3.15 -3.21
N VAL A 210 14.75 -4.42 -3.18
CA VAL A 210 15.00 -5.25 -4.35
C VAL A 210 14.20 -6.54 -4.22
N PHE A 211 13.57 -6.93 -5.32
CA PHE A 211 12.76 -8.12 -5.44
C PHE A 211 13.40 -9.08 -6.46
N GLU A 212 13.14 -10.37 -6.31
CA GLU A 212 13.15 -11.27 -7.45
C GLU A 212 11.91 -10.95 -8.30
N PRO A 213 12.06 -10.64 -9.60
CA PRO A 213 10.93 -10.29 -10.45
C PRO A 213 9.97 -11.46 -10.61
N ALA A 214 8.72 -11.16 -10.93
CA ALA A 214 7.80 -12.16 -11.41
C ALA A 214 8.36 -12.84 -12.67
N ARG A 215 8.09 -14.14 -12.81
CA ARG A 215 8.54 -14.93 -13.96
C ARG A 215 7.40 -15.70 -14.57
N GLN A 216 7.30 -15.64 -15.88
CA GLN A 216 6.54 -16.59 -16.69
C GLN A 216 7.55 -17.57 -17.29
N GLY A 217 7.71 -18.75 -16.70
CA GLY A 217 8.81 -19.66 -17.05
C GLY A 217 10.17 -18.97 -16.94
N ASP A 218 10.91 -18.87 -18.05
CA ASP A 218 12.23 -18.21 -18.09
C ASP A 218 12.17 -16.70 -18.33
N LEU A 219 11.01 -16.16 -18.74
CA LEU A 219 10.82 -14.73 -19.00
C LEU A 219 10.53 -13.99 -17.69
N ALA A 220 11.34 -12.98 -17.36
CA ALA A 220 11.03 -12.03 -16.30
C ALA A 220 9.96 -11.04 -16.80
N ILE A 221 8.93 -10.81 -16.00
CA ILE A 221 7.82 -9.90 -16.32
C ILE A 221 7.65 -8.87 -15.21
N ALA A 222 7.11 -7.70 -15.56
CA ALA A 222 6.70 -6.73 -14.57
C ALA A 222 5.37 -7.17 -13.94
N ALA A 223 5.26 -7.10 -12.62
CA ALA A 223 4.05 -7.50 -11.91
C ALA A 223 3.86 -6.68 -10.63
N GLU A 224 2.62 -6.56 -10.17
CA GLU A 224 2.32 -5.90 -8.91
C GLU A 224 2.75 -6.78 -7.72
N ALA A 225 3.32 -6.14 -6.71
CA ALA A 225 3.57 -6.71 -5.40
C ALA A 225 2.78 -5.93 -4.35
N GLU A 226 2.14 -6.66 -3.46
CA GLU A 226 1.44 -6.14 -2.29
C GLU A 226 2.00 -6.82 -1.03
N GLY A 227 2.18 -6.05 0.04
CA GLY A 227 2.69 -6.61 1.29
C GLY A 227 2.48 -5.69 2.48
N LEU A 228 2.61 -6.26 3.66
CA LEU A 228 2.65 -5.55 4.93
C LEU A 228 4.11 -5.23 5.30
N MET A 229 4.40 -3.96 5.52
CA MET A 229 5.64 -3.49 6.13
C MET A 229 5.38 -3.20 7.61
N THR A 230 6.22 -3.75 8.49
CA THR A 230 6.16 -3.47 9.93
C THR A 230 7.34 -2.60 10.38
N PHE A 231 7.08 -1.74 11.35
CA PHE A 231 8.05 -0.87 12.00
C PHE A 231 8.02 -1.18 13.49
N ASP A 232 8.97 -2.01 13.94
CA ASP A 232 9.11 -2.38 15.34
C ASP A 232 10.47 -1.86 15.83
N GLN A 233 10.46 -0.87 16.71
CA GLN A 233 11.71 -0.38 17.31
C GLN A 233 12.05 -1.10 18.62
N LEU A 234 11.05 -1.44 19.45
CA LEU A 234 11.26 -2.01 20.78
C LEU A 234 10.11 -2.93 21.19
N PRO A 235 10.37 -4.01 21.95
CA PRO A 235 9.32 -4.79 22.59
C PRO A 235 8.65 -3.93 23.69
N ALA A 236 7.51 -3.33 23.39
CA ALA A 236 6.66 -2.67 24.39
C ALA A 236 5.51 -3.59 24.79
N SER A 237 5.24 -3.67 26.09
CA SER A 237 4.03 -4.32 26.62
C SER A 237 2.79 -3.47 26.31
N ARG A 238 1.60 -4.09 26.33
CA ARG A 238 0.34 -3.36 26.12
C ARG A 238 0.12 -2.27 27.18
N ALA A 239 0.49 -2.53 28.43
CA ALA A 239 0.46 -1.53 29.50
C ALA A 239 1.31 -0.30 29.19
N GLU A 240 2.55 -0.50 28.74
CA GLU A 240 3.46 0.59 28.40
C GLU A 240 2.95 1.40 27.22
N MET A 241 2.41 0.74 26.18
CA MET A 241 1.80 1.43 25.04
C MET A 241 0.59 2.28 25.46
N LEU A 242 -0.29 1.76 26.33
CA LEU A 242 -1.43 2.54 26.84
C LEU A 242 -0.95 3.74 27.66
N ALA A 243 -0.01 3.53 28.60
CA ALA A 243 0.54 4.59 29.44
C ALA A 243 1.26 5.67 28.62
N ALA A 244 2.04 5.29 27.61
CA ALA A 244 2.76 6.19 26.71
C ALA A 244 1.85 7.07 25.84
N ASN A 245 0.55 6.75 25.77
CA ASN A 245 -0.46 7.49 25.02
C ASN A 245 -1.56 8.06 25.93
N ASP A 246 -1.31 8.17 27.24
CA ASP A 246 -2.26 8.71 28.24
C ASP A 246 -3.63 7.99 28.25
N LEU A 247 -3.62 6.68 27.99
CA LEU A 247 -4.80 5.81 28.02
C LEU A 247 -4.89 5.07 29.36
N THR A 248 -5.91 5.38 30.15
CA THR A 248 -6.15 4.81 31.48
C THR A 248 -7.53 4.15 31.56
N ALA A 249 -7.86 3.51 32.69
CA ALA A 249 -9.23 3.21 33.04
C ALA A 249 -9.98 4.50 33.47
N PRO A 250 -11.32 4.49 33.57
CA PRO A 250 -12.10 5.66 33.99
C PRO A 250 -11.70 6.25 35.36
N ASP A 251 -11.19 5.42 36.27
CA ASP A 251 -10.67 5.81 37.59
C ASP A 251 -9.25 6.44 37.53
N GLY A 252 -8.65 6.53 36.35
CA GLY A 252 -7.31 7.07 36.13
C GLY A 252 -6.17 6.05 36.36
N GLN A 253 -6.48 4.82 36.79
CA GLN A 253 -5.47 3.78 36.98
C GLN A 253 -5.16 3.03 35.68
N PRO A 254 -4.06 2.26 35.61
CA PRO A 254 -3.83 1.35 34.50
C PRO A 254 -5.01 0.38 34.30
N PRO A 255 -5.50 0.18 33.07
CA PRO A 255 -6.60 -0.75 32.81
C PRO A 255 -6.26 -2.18 33.23
N ALA A 256 -7.18 -2.83 33.96
CA ALA A 256 -7.03 -4.23 34.37
C ALA A 256 -6.92 -5.18 33.17
N LEU A 257 -7.66 -4.88 32.10
CA LEU A 257 -7.56 -5.53 30.80
C LEU A 257 -6.92 -4.56 29.81
N GLN A 258 -5.88 -5.00 29.11
CA GLN A 258 -5.04 -4.14 28.28
C GLN A 258 -5.27 -4.42 26.79
N PRO A 259 -6.15 -3.65 26.11
CA PRO A 259 -6.19 -3.66 24.66
C PRO A 259 -4.92 -3.03 24.10
N GLU A 260 -4.55 -3.39 22.88
CA GLU A 260 -3.38 -2.83 22.20
C GLU A 260 -3.82 -1.77 21.19
N PRO A 261 -3.35 -0.52 21.28
CA PRO A 261 -3.66 0.49 20.27
C PRO A 261 -3.02 0.11 18.93
N VAL A 262 -3.85 -0.04 17.90
CA VAL A 262 -3.41 -0.27 16.50
C VAL A 262 -3.42 1.06 15.75
N THR A 263 -4.52 1.80 15.81
CA THR A 263 -4.66 3.13 15.21
C THR A 263 -5.08 4.12 16.28
N LEU A 264 -4.31 5.20 16.42
CA LEU A 264 -4.59 6.27 17.37
C LEU A 264 -4.15 7.61 16.77
N LEU A 265 -5.09 8.31 16.12
CA LEU A 265 -4.81 9.61 15.49
C LEU A 265 -4.68 10.72 16.53
N ASP A 266 -3.78 11.67 16.28
CA ASP A 266 -3.70 12.88 17.09
C ASP A 266 -4.98 13.72 16.94
N PRO A 267 -5.56 14.22 18.06
CA PRO A 267 -6.61 15.22 18.01
C PRO A 267 -6.17 16.47 17.25
N VAL A 268 -7.01 16.95 16.34
CA VAL A 268 -6.75 18.17 15.59
C VAL A 268 -6.77 19.36 16.54
N TRP A 269 -5.67 20.10 16.66
CA TRP A 269 -5.68 21.35 17.41
C TRP A 269 -6.67 22.33 16.76
N PRO A 270 -7.73 22.75 17.49
CA PRO A 270 -8.67 23.73 16.97
C PRO A 270 -7.96 24.97 16.41
N TYR A 271 -8.21 25.28 15.13
CA TYR A 271 -7.46 26.29 14.39
C TYR A 271 -7.45 27.66 15.07
N ASP A 272 -8.61 28.15 15.50
CA ASP A 272 -8.73 29.48 16.10
C ASP A 272 -7.94 29.58 17.42
N GLU A 273 -7.92 28.50 18.21
CA GLU A 273 -7.14 28.45 19.46
C GLU A 273 -5.63 28.30 19.19
N ALA A 274 -5.25 27.49 18.19
CA ALA A 274 -3.86 27.39 17.75
C ALA A 274 -3.31 28.75 17.27
N MET A 275 -4.13 29.54 16.57
CA MET A 275 -3.75 30.86 16.08
C MET A 275 -3.53 31.86 17.22
N LYS A 276 -4.39 31.84 18.25
CA LYS A 276 -4.21 32.62 19.49
C LYS A 276 -3.00 32.16 20.29
N GLY A 277 -2.57 30.91 20.10
CA GLY A 277 -1.56 30.28 20.94
C GLY A 277 -2.15 29.83 22.28
N ASP A 278 -3.43 29.48 22.29
CA ASP A 278 -4.09 28.97 23.48
C ASP A 278 -3.83 27.47 23.58
N ALA A 279 -3.25 27.06 24.71
CA ALA A 279 -3.17 25.65 25.08
C ALA A 279 -4.55 25.15 25.52
N GLY A 280 -4.73 23.84 25.51
CA GLY A 280 -5.98 23.23 25.92
C GLY A 280 -5.83 21.77 26.28
N TRP A 281 -6.94 21.19 26.71
CA TRP A 281 -7.07 19.78 27.01
C TRP A 281 -8.54 19.36 26.93
N ALA A 282 -8.74 18.06 26.70
CA ALA A 282 -10.03 17.41 26.85
C ALA A 282 -9.84 15.95 27.28
N VAL A 283 -10.84 15.42 27.97
CA VAL A 283 -10.90 14.05 28.47
C VAL A 283 -12.08 13.35 27.83
N ALA A 284 -11.79 12.27 27.12
CA ALA A 284 -12.78 11.37 26.57
C ALA A 284 -12.78 10.04 27.32
N GLU A 285 -13.96 9.47 27.51
CA GLU A 285 -14.12 8.06 27.86
C GLU A 285 -14.80 7.33 26.72
N PHE A 286 -14.36 6.10 26.43
CA PHE A 286 -14.89 5.31 25.34
C PHE A 286 -14.71 3.82 25.62
N THR A 287 -15.49 2.99 24.94
CA THR A 287 -15.42 1.53 25.07
C THR A 287 -14.72 0.95 23.85
N VAL A 288 -13.64 0.21 24.07
CA VAL A 288 -13.08 -0.69 23.05
C VAL A 288 -13.93 -1.95 23.05
N SER A 289 -14.59 -2.24 21.94
CA SER A 289 -15.45 -3.43 21.80
C SER A 289 -14.66 -4.74 21.72
N ASN A 290 -15.34 -5.87 21.77
CA ASN A 290 -14.74 -7.21 21.56
C ASN A 290 -14.16 -7.43 20.14
N ARG A 291 -14.40 -6.51 19.21
CA ARG A 291 -13.80 -6.47 17.86
C ARG A 291 -12.70 -5.40 17.74
N GLY A 292 -12.45 -4.64 18.80
CA GLY A 292 -11.38 -3.65 18.85
C GLY A 292 -11.77 -2.28 18.28
N ALA A 293 -12.99 -2.15 17.75
CA ALA A 293 -13.56 -0.87 17.35
C ALA A 293 -13.99 -0.07 18.58
N VAL A 294 -13.86 1.25 18.49
CA VAL A 294 -14.28 2.19 19.55
C VAL A 294 -15.77 2.51 19.46
N THR A 295 -16.47 2.47 20.60
CA THR A 295 -17.89 2.78 20.76
C THR A 295 -18.13 3.64 22.00
N GLU A 296 -19.35 4.18 22.16
CA GLU A 296 -19.79 4.87 23.38
C GLU A 296 -18.86 6.03 23.81
N ILE A 297 -18.46 6.86 22.85
CA ILE A 297 -17.55 7.98 23.08
C ILE A 297 -18.27 9.09 23.85
N GLU A 298 -17.71 9.48 24.99
CA GLU A 298 -18.25 10.53 25.86
C GLU A 298 -17.14 11.50 26.24
N ILE A 299 -17.34 12.79 25.96
CA ILE A 299 -16.46 13.85 26.48
C ILE A 299 -16.89 14.16 27.91
N LYS A 300 -16.02 13.88 28.88
CA LYS A 300 -16.28 14.14 30.30
C LYS A 300 -15.96 15.59 30.66
N GLU A 301 -14.83 16.06 30.19
CA GLU A 301 -14.30 17.38 30.52
C GLU A 301 -13.54 17.95 29.32
N ALA A 302 -13.62 19.26 29.14
CA ALA A 302 -12.79 19.97 28.16
C ALA A 302 -12.56 21.40 28.64
N SER A 303 -11.35 21.91 28.42
CA SER A 303 -11.01 23.32 28.64
C SER A 303 -11.82 24.29 27.78
N ALA A 304 -12.25 23.85 26.59
CA ALA A 304 -13.20 24.53 25.71
C ALA A 304 -13.89 23.51 24.79
N ALA A 305 -15.09 23.85 24.30
CA ALA A 305 -15.91 22.96 23.46
C ALA A 305 -15.15 22.40 22.24
N PRO A 306 -14.40 23.21 21.46
CA PRO A 306 -13.65 22.73 20.29
C PRO A 306 -12.63 21.63 20.60
N TYR A 307 -11.98 21.67 21.77
CA TYR A 307 -11.04 20.61 22.18
C TYR A 307 -11.77 19.28 22.43
N GLY A 308 -12.96 19.33 23.02
CA GLY A 308 -13.81 18.16 23.20
C GLY A 308 -14.20 17.53 21.86
N SER A 309 -14.68 18.34 20.91
CA SER A 309 -15.05 17.88 19.57
C SER A 309 -13.87 17.29 18.80
N ALA A 310 -12.68 17.89 18.89
CA ALA A 310 -11.46 17.38 18.28
C ALA A 310 -11.05 16.01 18.83
N VAL A 311 -11.09 15.84 20.16
CA VAL A 311 -10.77 14.56 20.81
C VAL A 311 -11.80 13.49 20.47
N ALA A 312 -13.10 13.82 20.49
CA ALA A 312 -14.16 12.88 20.12
C ALA A 312 -13.96 12.33 18.70
N ALA A 313 -13.65 13.21 17.74
CA ALA A 313 -13.40 12.81 16.36
C ALA A 313 -12.14 11.94 16.21
N ALA A 314 -11.06 12.24 16.95
CA ALA A 314 -9.84 11.42 16.94
C ALA A 314 -10.05 10.04 17.57
N VAL A 315 -10.72 9.98 18.72
CA VAL A 315 -11.11 8.73 19.40
C VAL A 315 -11.92 7.82 18.48
N GLN A 316 -12.80 8.40 17.65
CA GLN A 316 -13.64 7.66 16.71
C GLN A 316 -12.84 6.87 15.67
N HIS A 317 -11.64 7.35 15.28
CA HIS A 317 -10.72 6.63 14.39
C HIS A 317 -9.92 5.54 15.11
N GLY A 318 -10.07 5.43 16.44
CA GLY A 318 -9.35 4.46 17.25
C GLY A 318 -9.67 3.02 16.86
N GLN A 319 -8.62 2.22 16.68
CA GLN A 319 -8.73 0.78 16.47
C GLN A 319 -7.72 0.08 17.38
N PHE A 320 -8.15 -1.03 17.98
CA PHE A 320 -7.37 -1.76 18.96
C PHE A 320 -7.36 -3.26 18.64
N VAL A 321 -6.34 -3.98 19.12
CA VAL A 321 -6.47 -5.42 19.36
C VAL A 321 -7.20 -5.58 20.70
N PRO A 322 -8.35 -6.28 20.75
CA PRO A 322 -9.10 -6.49 21.99
C PRO A 322 -8.25 -7.08 23.11
N ALA A 323 -8.63 -6.78 24.34
CA ALA A 323 -8.13 -7.51 25.49
C ALA A 323 -8.78 -8.90 25.54
N VAL A 324 -7.99 -9.90 25.94
CA VAL A 324 -8.46 -11.28 26.07
C VAL A 324 -8.46 -11.67 27.54
N GLN A 325 -9.59 -12.15 28.04
CA GLN A 325 -9.73 -12.73 29.38
C GLN A 325 -10.35 -14.12 29.26
N ALA A 326 -9.72 -15.14 29.87
CA ALA A 326 -10.18 -16.53 29.82
C ALA A 326 -10.51 -17.04 28.39
N GLY A 327 -9.73 -16.61 27.39
CA GLY A 327 -9.91 -16.98 25.98
C GLY A 327 -11.02 -16.25 25.23
N ARG A 328 -11.68 -15.25 25.83
CA ARG A 328 -12.72 -14.42 25.20
C ARG A 328 -12.26 -12.98 25.07
N HIS A 329 -12.68 -12.33 23.98
CA HIS A 329 -12.45 -10.90 23.80
C HIS A 329 -13.44 -10.13 24.66
N GLU A 330 -12.93 -9.31 25.56
CA GLU A 330 -13.74 -8.53 26.48
C GLU A 330 -13.74 -7.05 26.09
N PRO A 331 -14.89 -6.36 26.17
CA PRO A 331 -14.93 -4.92 26.01
C PRO A 331 -14.20 -4.23 27.17
N VAL A 332 -13.46 -3.16 26.86
CA VAL A 332 -12.69 -2.40 27.85
C VAL A 332 -13.03 -0.93 27.76
N ARG A 333 -13.48 -0.35 28.87
CA ARG A 333 -13.68 1.10 28.98
C ARG A 333 -12.34 1.78 29.24
N LEU A 334 -11.97 2.72 28.38
CA LEU A 334 -10.77 3.53 28.49
C LEU A 334 -11.13 5.00 28.68
N ARG A 335 -10.18 5.73 29.27
CA ARG A 335 -10.16 7.18 29.43
C ARG A 335 -8.91 7.70 28.74
N TRP A 336 -9.05 8.73 27.91
CA TRP A 336 -7.94 9.41 27.26
C TRP A 336 -7.92 10.88 27.64
N ARG A 337 -6.82 11.34 28.24
CA ARG A 337 -6.56 12.76 28.50
C ARG A 337 -5.66 13.32 27.41
N ALA A 338 -6.26 13.97 26.42
CA ALA A 338 -5.50 14.65 25.37
C ALA A 338 -5.14 16.08 25.80
N THR A 339 -3.91 16.49 25.49
CA THR A 339 -3.42 17.84 25.74
C THR A 339 -2.97 18.51 24.43
N PHE A 340 -3.22 19.80 24.35
CA PHE A 340 -2.85 20.66 23.23
C PHE A 340 -1.88 21.70 23.78
N ALA A 341 -0.59 21.52 23.51
CA ALA A 341 0.45 22.34 24.12
C ALA A 341 1.09 23.29 23.10
N VAL A 342 1.28 24.53 23.52
CA VAL A 342 2.17 25.48 22.84
C VAL A 342 3.59 25.09 23.20
N VAL A 343 4.35 24.58 22.23
CA VAL A 343 5.79 24.36 22.44
C VAL A 343 6.43 25.73 22.74
N ALA A 344 7.18 25.83 23.84
CA ALA A 344 7.76 27.10 24.26
C ALA A 344 8.84 27.57 23.24
N PRO A 345 8.97 28.88 22.96
CA PRO A 345 10.07 29.38 22.14
C PRO A 345 11.41 29.03 22.79
N GLY A 346 12.24 28.25 22.10
CA GLY A 346 13.56 27.84 22.60
C GLY A 346 13.60 26.52 23.38
N ALA A 347 12.49 25.77 23.47
CA ALA A 347 12.62 24.32 23.64
C ALA A 347 13.49 23.79 22.48
N GLU A 348 14.39 22.84 22.73
CA GLU A 348 15.17 22.16 21.70
C GLU A 348 14.27 21.27 20.82
N ASP A 349 13.28 21.88 20.17
CA ASP A 349 12.42 21.27 19.17
C ASP A 349 12.56 22.10 17.89
N VAL A 350 13.76 22.04 17.31
CA VAL A 350 14.07 22.51 15.94
C VAL A 350 13.20 21.75 14.90
N THR A 351 12.43 20.77 15.36
CA THR A 351 11.79 19.70 14.60
C THR A 351 10.26 19.73 14.56
N ASP A 352 9.52 20.53 15.36
CA ASP A 352 8.04 20.53 15.23
C ASP A 352 7.60 21.36 14.00
N PRO A 353 7.16 20.71 12.90
CA PRO A 353 6.73 21.42 11.71
C PRO A 353 5.52 22.33 11.96
N ARG A 354 4.71 22.09 13.02
CA ARG A 354 3.50 22.87 13.31
C ARG A 354 3.84 24.30 13.73
N GLN A 355 4.86 24.50 14.58
CA GLN A 355 5.27 25.84 15.01
C GLN A 355 5.76 26.70 13.85
N ARG A 356 6.62 26.12 13.02
CA ARG A 356 7.15 26.76 11.81
C ARG A 356 6.01 27.18 10.87
N VAL A 357 5.03 26.29 10.65
CA VAL A 357 3.86 26.60 9.83
C VAL A 357 3.00 27.70 10.47
N LEU A 358 2.72 27.64 11.78
CA LEU A 358 1.99 28.69 12.49
C LEU A 358 2.67 30.06 12.35
N GLN A 359 4.00 30.12 12.48
CA GLN A 359 4.76 31.35 12.31
C GLN A 359 4.67 31.88 10.87
N ALA A 360 4.84 31.03 9.86
CA ALA A 360 4.70 31.39 8.46
C ALA A 360 3.28 31.88 8.12
N MET A 361 2.25 31.28 8.74
CA MET A 361 0.86 31.73 8.59
C MET A 361 0.64 33.12 9.20
N ARG A 362 1.14 33.38 10.41
CA ARG A 362 1.04 34.70 11.06
C ARG A 362 1.72 35.81 10.24
N GLN A 363 2.75 35.46 9.48
CA GLN A 363 3.46 36.37 8.58
C GLN A 363 2.84 36.48 7.18
N GLY A 364 1.77 35.74 6.88
CA GLY A 364 1.14 35.73 5.55
C GLY A 364 2.03 35.10 4.45
N ALA A 365 3.05 34.31 4.83
CA ALA A 365 4.04 33.77 3.90
C ALA A 365 3.57 32.51 3.13
N ILE A 366 2.38 31.99 3.45
CA ILE A 366 1.86 30.75 2.84
C ILE A 366 0.90 31.08 1.68
N GLY A 367 1.34 30.77 0.47
CA GLY A 367 0.56 30.94 -0.76
C GLY A 367 -0.42 29.79 -1.02
N GLY A 368 -1.26 29.97 -2.04
CA GLY A 368 -2.10 28.90 -2.58
C GLY A 368 -1.37 28.00 -3.57
N ALA A 369 -2.08 27.02 -4.14
CA ALA A 369 -1.52 26.03 -5.07
C ALA A 369 -1.13 26.55 -6.47
N LYS A 370 -1.36 27.83 -6.76
CA LYS A 370 -0.99 28.43 -8.05
C LYS A 370 0.54 28.49 -8.17
N GLY A 371 1.06 28.08 -9.33
CA GLY A 371 2.49 28.12 -9.64
C GLY A 371 3.31 27.09 -8.85
N LEU A 372 2.71 25.92 -8.54
CA LEU A 372 3.48 24.73 -8.16
C LEU A 372 4.00 24.03 -9.42
N ASP A 373 5.13 23.36 -9.27
CA ASP A 373 5.77 22.62 -10.37
C ASP A 373 4.88 21.44 -10.80
N GLU A 374 4.21 20.80 -9.83
CA GLU A 374 3.26 19.72 -10.05
C GLU A 374 1.95 19.98 -9.30
N LYS A 375 0.87 19.31 -9.75
CA LYS A 375 -0.39 19.32 -9.02
C LYS A 375 -0.23 18.56 -7.70
N LEU A 376 -0.93 19.01 -6.67
CA LEU A 376 -0.96 18.35 -5.37
C LEU A 376 -1.52 16.92 -5.51
N THR A 377 -0.65 15.94 -5.27
CA THR A 377 -0.96 14.53 -5.41
C THR A 377 -0.98 13.87 -4.04
N PRO A 378 -2.13 13.39 -3.55
CA PRO A 378 -2.19 12.65 -2.29
C PRO A 378 -1.51 11.28 -2.46
N LEU A 379 -0.58 10.95 -1.57
CA LEU A 379 0.09 9.64 -1.47
C LEU A 379 -0.67 8.68 -0.56
N PHE A 380 -1.35 9.22 0.46
CA PHE A 380 -2.15 8.47 1.43
C PHE A 380 -3.34 9.31 1.88
N ARG A 381 -4.52 8.69 1.99
CA ARG A 381 -5.76 9.35 2.42
C ARG A 381 -6.50 8.46 3.41
N VAL A 382 -7.01 9.09 4.45
CA VAL A 382 -7.97 8.49 5.40
C VAL A 382 -9.36 9.03 5.08
N GLN A 383 -10.35 8.16 4.98
CA GLN A 383 -11.73 8.61 4.80
C GLN A 383 -12.31 9.13 6.12
N PRO A 384 -13.08 10.24 6.11
CA PRO A 384 -13.76 10.69 7.31
C PRO A 384 -14.85 9.71 7.71
N LEU A 385 -14.86 9.34 8.99
CA LEU A 385 -15.90 8.47 9.53
C LEU A 385 -17.20 9.25 9.70
N TYR A 386 -18.32 8.62 9.35
CA TYR A 386 -19.63 9.22 9.57
C TYR A 386 -19.87 9.37 11.08
N PRO A 387 -20.20 10.56 11.61
CA PRO A 387 -20.37 10.76 13.05
C PRO A 387 -21.50 9.88 13.65
N PRO A 388 -21.24 9.09 14.72
CA PRO A 388 -22.23 8.15 15.26
C PRO A 388 -23.45 8.86 15.83
N ALA A 389 -23.26 10.05 16.43
CA ALA A 389 -24.35 10.88 16.95
C ALA A 389 -25.37 11.27 15.86
N LEU A 390 -24.97 11.33 14.60
CA LEU A 390 -25.86 11.63 13.47
C LEU A 390 -26.56 10.38 12.93
N LEU A 391 -26.08 9.16 13.25
CA LEU A 391 -26.80 7.94 12.89
C LEU A 391 -28.11 7.82 13.67
N ALA A 392 -28.15 8.34 14.90
CA ALA A 392 -29.33 8.38 15.75
C ALA A 392 -30.31 9.52 15.38
N ARG A 393 -29.90 10.47 14.53
CA ARG A 393 -30.68 11.67 14.15
C ARG A 393 -31.11 11.64 12.68
N ASP A 394 -31.85 10.60 12.28
CA ASP A 394 -32.37 10.43 10.91
C ASP A 394 -31.31 10.30 9.80
N ARG A 395 -30.05 10.02 10.15
CA ARG A 395 -28.97 9.69 9.19
C ARG A 395 -28.81 10.73 8.06
N PRO A 396 -28.65 12.03 8.36
CA PRO A 396 -28.61 13.07 7.34
C PRO A 396 -27.39 12.93 6.41
N SER A 397 -27.57 13.26 5.14
CA SER A 397 -26.43 13.59 4.29
C SER A 397 -25.86 14.96 4.68
N GLY A 398 -24.58 15.19 4.42
CA GLY A 398 -23.94 16.44 4.80
C GLY A 398 -22.71 16.80 3.98
N THR A 399 -22.19 17.97 4.24
CA THR A 399 -20.98 18.51 3.59
C THR A 399 -20.11 19.23 4.60
N ALA A 400 -18.79 19.19 4.38
CA ALA A 400 -17.83 20.01 5.10
C ALA A 400 -16.78 20.56 4.13
N GLU A 401 -16.34 21.80 4.32
CA GLU A 401 -15.21 22.39 3.62
C GLU A 401 -14.12 22.69 4.66
N VAL A 402 -12.95 22.09 4.47
CA VAL A 402 -11.81 22.23 5.38
C VAL A 402 -10.66 22.89 4.63
N GLU A 403 -10.19 24.03 5.13
CA GLU A 403 -8.94 24.66 4.71
C GLU A 403 -7.79 24.03 5.49
N CYS A 404 -6.67 23.74 4.85
CA CYS A 404 -5.49 23.23 5.54
C CYS A 404 -4.20 23.72 4.89
N ILE A 405 -3.09 23.51 5.60
CA ILE A 405 -1.76 23.68 5.05
C ILE A 405 -1.16 22.31 4.74
N ILE A 406 -0.74 22.11 3.51
CA ILE A 406 0.15 21.01 3.14
C ILE A 406 1.57 21.57 3.31
N ASP A 407 2.27 21.05 4.31
CA ASP A 407 3.63 21.51 4.59
C ASP A 407 4.63 21.03 3.54
N ARG A 408 5.85 21.56 3.60
CA ARG A 408 6.96 21.20 2.70
C ARG A 408 7.35 19.71 2.68
N THR A 409 6.87 18.91 3.63
CA THR A 409 7.07 17.44 3.66
C THR A 409 5.87 16.67 3.09
N GLY A 410 4.84 17.40 2.64
CA GLY A 410 3.57 16.87 2.15
C GLY A 410 2.58 16.52 3.27
N ARG A 411 2.87 16.81 4.53
CA ARG A 411 1.95 16.50 5.63
C ARG A 411 0.92 17.60 5.80
N VAL A 412 -0.31 17.19 6.10
CA VAL A 412 -1.37 18.15 6.42
C VAL A 412 -1.18 18.70 7.83
N ARG A 413 -1.33 20.02 7.96
CA ARG A 413 -1.21 20.80 9.19
C ARG A 413 -2.37 21.80 9.29
N LEU A 414 -2.72 22.10 10.54
CA LEU A 414 -3.70 23.12 10.92
C LEU A 414 -5.01 23.08 10.10
N PRO A 415 -5.73 21.95 10.05
CA PRO A 415 -7.05 21.91 9.44
C PRO A 415 -7.99 22.93 10.11
N ARG A 416 -8.63 23.76 9.30
CA ARG A 416 -9.61 24.77 9.69
C ARG A 416 -10.93 24.45 9.02
N ILE A 417 -11.96 24.22 9.81
CA ILE A 417 -13.32 24.05 9.30
C ILE A 417 -13.83 25.42 8.81
N VAL A 418 -14.00 25.57 7.51
CA VAL A 418 -14.50 26.82 6.89
C VAL A 418 -16.02 26.85 6.92
N ALA A 419 -16.64 25.72 6.58
CA ALA A 419 -18.08 25.54 6.61
C ALA A 419 -18.40 24.06 6.82
N ALA A 420 -19.50 23.76 7.51
CA ALA A 420 -20.05 22.42 7.59
C ALA A 420 -21.56 22.48 7.76
N SER A 421 -22.29 21.52 7.20
CA SER A 421 -23.74 21.42 7.38
C SER A 421 -24.13 21.00 8.80
N ASP A 422 -23.22 20.32 9.51
CA ASP A 422 -23.28 20.02 10.93
C ASP A 422 -21.84 20.04 11.48
N GLU A 423 -21.64 20.54 12.70
CA GLU A 423 -20.32 20.65 13.31
C GLU A 423 -19.59 19.30 13.36
N ALA A 424 -20.32 18.20 13.59
CA ALA A 424 -19.73 16.86 13.67
C ALA A 424 -19.12 16.41 12.33
N PHE A 425 -19.71 16.80 11.20
CA PHE A 425 -19.10 16.54 9.88
C PHE A 425 -17.83 17.34 9.67
N GLY A 426 -17.78 18.58 10.19
CA GLY A 426 -16.59 19.42 10.17
C GLY A 426 -15.41 18.75 10.89
N TRP A 427 -15.61 18.29 12.12
CA TRP A 427 -14.56 17.63 12.90
C TRP A 427 -14.15 16.27 12.34
N ALA A 428 -15.11 15.46 11.86
CA ALA A 428 -14.79 14.21 11.18
C ALA A 428 -13.93 14.44 9.93
N ALA A 429 -14.28 15.44 9.11
CA ALA A 429 -13.49 15.82 7.94
C ALA A 429 -12.10 16.34 8.31
N ALA A 430 -12.00 17.24 9.30
CA ALA A 430 -10.73 17.81 9.76
C ALA A 430 -9.78 16.74 10.32
N THR A 431 -10.29 15.80 11.11
CA THR A 431 -9.51 14.69 11.69
C THR A 431 -9.02 13.72 10.62
N ALA A 432 -9.86 13.34 9.67
CA ALA A 432 -9.40 12.47 8.59
C ALA A 432 -8.38 13.18 7.69
N LEU A 433 -8.62 14.45 7.37
CA LEU A 433 -7.72 15.26 6.55
C LEU A 433 -6.35 15.46 7.23
N SER A 434 -6.27 15.56 8.55
CA SER A 434 -5.00 15.70 9.27
C SER A 434 -4.08 14.48 9.11
N ALA A 435 -4.66 13.32 8.80
CA ALA A 435 -3.94 12.07 8.53
C ALA A 435 -3.59 11.86 7.04
N TRP A 436 -3.93 12.81 6.15
CA TRP A 436 -3.52 12.72 4.75
C TRP A 436 -2.04 13.06 4.57
N VAL A 437 -1.43 12.41 3.58
CA VAL A 437 -0.04 12.66 3.17
C VAL A 437 -0.04 12.91 1.68
N PHE A 438 0.59 13.99 1.25
CA PHE A 438 0.78 14.39 -0.13
C PHE A 438 2.23 14.19 -0.55
N GLN A 439 2.46 14.16 -1.86
CA GLN A 439 3.77 14.44 -2.42
C GLN A 439 4.17 15.86 -2.00
N ALA A 440 5.43 16.04 -1.61
CA ALA A 440 5.93 17.33 -1.17
C ALA A 440 5.66 18.39 -2.26
N PRO A 441 4.95 19.48 -1.96
CA PRO A 441 4.67 20.51 -2.94
C PRO A 441 5.94 21.30 -3.24
N MET A 442 6.26 21.42 -4.53
CA MET A 442 7.47 22.08 -5.03
C MET A 442 7.12 23.34 -5.82
N ARG A 443 7.96 24.37 -5.69
CA ARG A 443 7.94 25.56 -6.54
C ARG A 443 9.36 25.92 -6.94
N ALA A 444 9.63 25.94 -8.24
CA ALA A 444 10.97 26.16 -8.78
C ALA A 444 12.02 25.21 -8.19
N GLY A 445 11.65 23.94 -7.97
CA GLY A 445 12.53 22.92 -7.41
C GLY A 445 12.72 22.98 -5.89
N GLU A 446 12.07 23.93 -5.20
CA GLU A 446 12.18 24.09 -3.74
C GLU A 446 10.87 23.64 -3.04
N PRO A 447 10.96 22.88 -1.92
CA PRO A 447 9.79 22.52 -1.12
C PRO A 447 9.13 23.74 -0.47
N VAL A 448 7.82 23.88 -0.62
CA VAL A 448 7.04 25.04 -0.09
C VAL A 448 5.90 24.59 0.81
N ASP A 449 5.36 25.48 1.64
CA ASP A 449 4.08 25.23 2.31
C ASP A 449 2.94 25.81 1.46
N VAL A 450 1.82 25.09 1.37
CA VAL A 450 0.70 25.47 0.49
C VAL A 450 -0.61 25.40 1.23
N ARG A 451 -1.42 26.46 1.09
CA ARG A 451 -2.78 26.52 1.61
C ARG A 451 -3.79 26.05 0.55
N VAL A 452 -4.67 25.15 0.94
CA VAL A 452 -5.75 24.62 0.08
C VAL A 452 -7.06 24.43 0.84
N ARG A 453 -8.16 24.31 0.10
CA ARG A 453 -9.48 23.94 0.63
C ARG A 453 -9.93 22.63 0.01
N ILE A 454 -10.44 21.73 0.84
CA ILE A 454 -10.87 20.39 0.45
C ILE A 454 -12.33 20.21 0.87
N PRO A 455 -13.25 20.01 -0.09
CA PRO A 455 -14.63 19.69 0.20
C PRO A 455 -14.80 18.19 0.50
N PHE A 456 -15.65 17.88 1.47
CA PHE A 456 -16.06 16.55 1.86
C PHE A 456 -17.58 16.43 1.74
N ARG A 457 -18.02 15.26 1.28
CA ARG A 457 -19.43 14.89 1.24
C ARG A 457 -19.64 13.67 2.11
N PHE A 458 -20.66 13.72 2.96
CA PHE A 458 -21.07 12.64 3.81
C PHE A 458 -22.38 12.08 3.31
N VAL A 459 -22.41 10.76 3.17
CA VAL A 459 -23.62 9.98 2.98
C VAL A 459 -23.70 8.98 4.13
N PRO A 460 -24.90 8.73 4.68
CA PRO A 460 -25.04 7.76 5.74
C PRO A 460 -24.65 6.37 5.24
N PRO A 461 -24.01 5.54 6.08
CA PRO A 461 -23.76 4.14 5.74
C PRO A 461 -25.09 3.39 5.54
N PRO A 462 -25.11 2.31 4.75
CA PRO A 462 -26.29 1.48 4.57
C PRO A 462 -26.85 0.96 5.91
N LEU A 463 -28.15 0.61 5.93
CA LEU A 463 -28.80 0.00 7.09
C LEU A 463 -28.33 -1.44 7.31
#